data_AF-A0A7Z0DHM5-F1
#
_entry.id   AF-A0A7Z0DHM5-F1
#
_cell.length_a   1.000
_cell.length_b   1.000
_cell.length_c   1.000
_cell.angle_alpha   90.00
_cell.angle_beta   90.00
_cell.angle_gamma   90.00
#
_symmetry.space_group_name_H-M   'P 1'
#
loop_
_entity.id
_entity.type
_entity.pdbx_description
1 polymer ?
#
loop_
_entity_poly.entity_id
_entity_poly.type
_entity_poly.pdbx_seq_one_letter_code
_entity_poly.pdbx_strand_id
1 'polypeptide(L)'
;MSVTALFSATACGGGGDEGGSGGDRPSVEDIESQIAKSSGDQVTEDQSECLAKTYYESDLSDEAVRLLVEAEDVAKISPEDLSKADQLASKELYDPLVKCLTPAE
;
A
#
# COMPACT_ATOMS: atom_id res chain seq x y z
N MET A 1 5.33 43.72 30.37
CA MET A 1 5.18 42.31 29.98
C MET A 1 3.80 42.18 29.34
N SER A 2 3.73 42.25 28.01
CA SER A 2 2.49 42.16 27.24
C SER A 2 2.57 41.00 26.25
N VAL A 3 1.60 40.09 26.42
CA VAL A 3 0.87 39.20 25.51
C VAL A 3 1.20 39.35 24.01
N THR A 4 1.40 38.24 23.28
CA THR A 4 0.53 37.78 22.15
C THR A 4 1.01 36.42 21.59
N ALA A 5 0.02 35.60 21.23
CA ALA A 5 0.02 34.23 20.75
C ALA A 5 0.88 33.92 19.51
N LEU A 6 1.08 32.63 19.23
CA LEU A 6 0.64 31.99 17.97
C LEU A 6 0.62 30.47 18.13
N PHE A 7 -0.59 29.95 18.33
CA PHE A 7 -0.99 28.58 18.04
C PHE A 7 -1.11 28.42 16.51
N SER A 8 -0.85 27.21 16.03
CA SER A 8 -1.27 26.66 14.74
C SER A 8 -0.48 27.05 13.49
N ALA A 9 0.53 26.23 13.20
CA ALA A 9 0.78 25.72 11.85
C ALA A 9 1.46 24.35 11.97
N THR A 10 0.69 23.28 12.21
CA THR A 10 1.08 21.94 11.75
C THR A 10 0.89 21.92 10.24
N ALA A 11 1.77 22.64 9.55
CA ALA A 11 1.99 22.41 8.14
C ALA A 11 2.68 21.05 8.04
N CYS A 12 2.02 20.15 7.32
CA CYS A 12 2.52 18.90 6.79
C CYS A 12 3.86 19.15 6.07
N GLY A 13 4.94 19.14 6.83
CA GLY A 13 6.31 19.25 6.36
C GLY A 13 6.86 17.84 6.23
N GLY A 14 6.93 17.35 4.99
CA GLY A 14 7.77 16.22 4.66
C GLY A 14 9.23 16.54 4.99
N GLY A 15 9.92 15.55 5.56
CA GLY A 15 11.37 15.58 5.78
C GLY A 15 11.76 15.28 7.23
N GLY A 16 12.37 14.11 7.43
CA GLY A 16 12.95 13.64 8.70
C GLY A 16 12.64 12.15 8.87
N ASP A 17 13.42 11.23 8.30
CA ASP A 17 14.74 10.75 8.77
C ASP A 17 14.66 10.00 10.11
N GLU A 18 15.54 9.00 10.25
CA GLU A 18 15.87 8.29 11.51
C GLU A 18 14.97 7.12 11.97
N GLY A 19 15.35 5.92 11.51
CA GLY A 19 15.59 4.80 12.44
C GLY A 19 14.38 4.15 13.12
N GLY A 20 13.65 3.30 12.40
CA GLY A 20 12.71 2.35 13.00
C GLY A 20 12.35 1.24 12.00
N SER A 21 12.73 0.01 12.31
CA SER A 21 12.21 -1.19 11.62
C SER A 21 10.69 -1.24 11.79
N GLY A 22 9.95 -1.00 10.71
CA GLY A 22 8.49 -1.05 10.65
C GLY A 22 7.92 0.28 10.16
N GLY A 23 7.98 0.50 8.84
CA GLY A 23 7.34 1.66 8.21
C GLY A 23 5.82 1.51 8.21
N ASP A 24 5.11 2.64 8.31
CA ASP A 24 3.65 2.68 8.19
C ASP A 24 3.17 2.04 6.88
N ARG A 25 1.94 1.52 6.88
CA ARG A 25 1.28 1.00 5.66
C ARG A 25 1.32 2.06 4.55
N PRO A 26 1.81 1.72 3.34
CA PRO A 26 1.72 2.61 2.19
C PRO A 26 0.29 3.09 1.95
N SER A 27 0.14 4.30 1.42
CA SER A 27 -1.18 4.86 1.11
C SER A 27 -1.86 4.11 -0.04
N VAL A 28 -3.18 4.24 -0.17
CA VAL A 28 -3.92 3.68 -1.33
C VAL A 28 -3.34 4.26 -2.62
N GLU A 29 -2.99 5.55 -2.67
CA GLU A 29 -2.43 6.19 -3.85
C GLU A 29 -1.04 5.64 -4.22
N ASP A 30 -0.20 5.32 -3.24
CA ASP A 30 1.12 4.71 -3.47
C ASP A 30 0.97 3.29 -4.07
N ILE A 31 0.04 2.51 -3.51
CA ILE A 31 -0.24 1.15 -3.96
C ILE A 31 -0.82 1.17 -5.38
N GLU A 32 -1.79 2.05 -5.64
CA GLU A 32 -2.39 2.22 -6.96
C GLU A 32 -1.35 2.61 -8.01
N SER A 33 -0.51 3.60 -7.68
CA SER A 33 0.56 4.07 -8.57
C SER A 33 1.51 2.94 -8.95
N GLN A 34 1.85 2.08 -7.99
CA GLN A 34 2.71 0.92 -8.27
C GLN A 34 1.99 -0.13 -9.13
N ILE A 35 0.71 -0.41 -8.87
CA ILE A 35 -0.09 -1.36 -9.65
C ILE A 35 -0.21 -0.87 -11.10
N ALA A 36 -0.55 0.41 -11.31
CA ALA A 36 -0.64 1.02 -12.63
C ALA A 36 0.70 0.97 -13.36
N LYS A 37 1.81 1.25 -12.66
CA LYS A 37 3.16 1.16 -13.23
C LYS A 37 3.57 -0.26 -13.61
N SER A 38 3.24 -1.25 -12.78
CA SER A 38 3.59 -2.65 -13.00
C SER A 38 2.73 -3.30 -14.09
N SER A 39 1.45 -2.94 -14.13
CA SER A 39 0.46 -3.57 -15.01
C SER A 39 0.37 -2.88 -16.38
N GLY A 40 0.74 -1.59 -16.48
CA GLY A 40 0.54 -0.79 -17.68
C GLY A 40 -0.93 -0.77 -18.09
N ASP A 41 -1.20 -0.92 -19.39
CA ASP A 41 -2.56 -0.87 -19.94
C ASP A 41 -3.39 -2.16 -19.70
N GLN A 42 -2.90 -3.11 -18.90
CA GLN A 42 -3.60 -4.38 -18.62
C GLN A 42 -4.75 -4.24 -17.61
N VAL A 43 -4.73 -3.20 -16.79
CA VAL A 43 -5.77 -2.89 -15.82
C VAL A 43 -6.26 -1.46 -16.06
N THR A 44 -7.56 -1.25 -15.94
CA THR A 44 -8.15 0.10 -15.96
C THR A 44 -7.89 0.84 -14.65
N GLU A 45 -8.06 2.16 -14.66
CA GLU A 45 -7.93 3.00 -13.45
C GLU A 45 -8.86 2.54 -12.32
N ASP A 46 -10.11 2.24 -12.63
CA ASP A 46 -11.08 1.70 -11.64
C ASP A 46 -10.62 0.35 -11.06
N GLN A 47 -9.98 -0.49 -11.88
CA GLN A 47 -9.44 -1.77 -11.42
C GLN A 47 -8.19 -1.57 -10.56
N SER A 48 -7.29 -0.65 -10.92
CA SER A 48 -6.12 -0.33 -10.09
C SER A 48 -6.52 0.26 -8.74
N GLU A 49 -7.52 1.16 -8.71
CA GLU A 49 -8.04 1.73 -7.47
C GLU A 49 -8.67 0.63 -6.58
N CYS A 50 -9.47 -0.28 -7.18
CA CYS A 50 -10.05 -1.41 -6.45
C CYS A 50 -8.98 -2.33 -5.85
N LEU A 51 -7.97 -2.68 -6.63
CA LEU A 51 -6.85 -3.51 -6.17
C LEU A 51 -6.07 -2.82 -5.04
N ALA A 52 -5.81 -1.52 -5.18
CA ALA A 52 -5.10 -0.74 -4.19
C ALA A 52 -5.84 -0.67 -2.85
N LYS A 53 -7.15 -0.38 -2.89
CA LYS A 53 -8.00 -0.43 -1.68
C LYS A 53 -8.01 -1.81 -1.06
N THR A 54 -8.10 -2.86 -1.88
CA THR A 54 -8.08 -4.25 -1.40
C THR A 54 -6.79 -4.59 -0.65
N TYR A 55 -5.62 -4.19 -1.16
CA TYR A 55 -4.36 -4.37 -0.43
C TYR A 55 -4.27 -3.49 0.82
N TYR A 56 -4.71 -2.24 0.73
CA TYR A 56 -4.70 -1.29 1.85
C TYR A 56 -5.65 -1.69 2.98
N GLU A 57 -6.73 -2.41 2.71
CA GLU A 57 -7.70 -2.89 3.71
C GLU A 57 -7.43 -4.33 4.16
N SER A 58 -6.41 -4.97 3.58
CA SER A 58 -6.11 -6.38 3.84
C SER A 58 -5.50 -6.64 5.21
N ASP A 59 -5.57 -7.90 5.63
CA ASP A 59 -4.89 -8.44 6.81
C ASP A 59 -3.39 -8.69 6.61
N LEU A 60 -2.81 -8.30 5.47
CA LEU A 60 -1.35 -8.31 5.30
C LEU A 60 -0.70 -7.37 6.31
N SER A 61 0.50 -7.67 6.77
CA SER A 61 1.29 -6.73 7.55
C SER A 61 1.68 -5.51 6.70
N ASP A 62 1.92 -4.38 7.37
CA ASP A 62 2.36 -3.15 6.71
C ASP A 62 3.68 -3.36 5.95
N GLU A 63 4.55 -4.22 6.49
CA GLU A 63 5.77 -4.65 5.82
C GLU A 63 5.48 -5.40 4.51
N ALA A 64 4.52 -6.33 4.52
CA ALA A 64 4.13 -7.07 3.32
C ALA A 64 3.53 -6.14 2.25
N VAL A 65 2.69 -5.18 2.64
CA VAL A 65 2.16 -4.17 1.71
C VAL A 65 3.28 -3.27 1.18
N ARG A 66 4.23 -2.88 2.04
CA ARG A 66 5.40 -2.10 1.63
C ARG A 66 6.26 -2.84 0.61
N LEU A 67 6.52 -4.13 0.81
CA LEU A 67 7.28 -4.94 -0.15
C LEU A 67 6.62 -4.94 -1.53
N LEU A 68 5.29 -4.93 -1.63
CA LEU A 68 4.59 -4.83 -2.92
C LEU A 68 4.83 -3.48 -3.61
N VAL A 69 4.85 -2.39 -2.85
CA VAL A 69 5.03 -1.02 -3.38
C VAL A 69 6.48 -0.77 -3.77
N GLU A 70 7.42 -1.18 -2.92
CA GLU A 70 8.86 -0.94 -3.12
C GLU A 70 9.50 -1.93 -4.09
N ALA A 71 8.90 -3.11 -4.31
CA ALA A 71 9.42 -4.08 -5.26
C ALA A 71 9.32 -3.56 -6.69
N GLU A 72 10.48 -3.46 -7.36
CA GLU A 72 10.53 -3.25 -8.81
C GLU A 72 9.88 -4.41 -9.58
N ASP A 73 9.88 -5.61 -8.98
CA ASP A 73 9.27 -6.81 -9.51
C ASP A 73 8.71 -7.67 -8.38
N VAL A 74 7.39 -7.68 -8.25
CA VAL A 74 6.67 -8.43 -7.21
C VAL A 74 6.85 -9.94 -7.34
N ALA A 75 7.22 -10.46 -8.52
CA ALA A 75 7.52 -11.88 -8.70
C ALA A 75 8.83 -12.31 -8.02
N LYS A 76 9.67 -11.35 -7.60
CA LYS A 76 10.90 -11.62 -6.85
C LYS A 76 10.68 -11.69 -5.34
N ILE A 77 9.51 -11.28 -4.84
CA ILE A 77 9.16 -11.42 -3.43
C ILE A 77 8.93 -12.92 -3.18
N SER A 78 9.81 -13.55 -2.40
CA SER A 78 9.64 -14.96 -2.08
C SER A 78 8.61 -15.10 -0.97
N PRO A 79 7.74 -16.12 -1.00
CA PRO A 79 6.82 -16.40 0.12
C PRO A 79 7.55 -16.59 1.46
N GLU A 80 8.82 -16.99 1.41
CA GLU A 80 9.73 -17.16 2.55
C GLU A 80 10.11 -15.83 3.21
N ASP A 81 10.06 -14.72 2.47
CA ASP A 81 10.31 -13.36 2.95
C ASP A 81 9.10 -12.81 3.74
N LEU A 82 7.94 -13.47 3.61
CA LEU A 82 6.70 -13.09 4.26
C LEU A 82 6.46 -13.93 5.53
N SER A 83 5.84 -13.31 6.53
CA SER A 83 5.43 -14.05 7.72
C SER A 83 4.36 -15.10 7.37
N LYS A 84 4.20 -16.13 8.21
CA LYS A 84 3.14 -17.14 8.02
C LYS A 84 1.73 -16.52 7.99
N ALA A 85 1.54 -15.41 8.72
CA ALA A 85 0.27 -14.69 8.72
C ALA A 85 0.03 -14.03 7.35
N ASP A 86 1.05 -13.35 6.81
CA ASP A 86 0.97 -12.72 5.48
C ASP A 86 0.77 -13.75 4.36
N GLN A 87 1.40 -14.93 4.47
CA GLN A 87 1.18 -16.03 3.54
C GLN A 87 -0.24 -16.61 3.59
N LEU A 88 -0.94 -16.49 4.73
CA LEU A 88 -2.35 -16.88 4.84
C LEU A 88 -3.25 -15.77 4.31
N ALA A 89 -3.04 -14.54 4.75
CA ALA A 89 -3.80 -13.37 4.31
C ALA A 89 -3.70 -13.15 2.78
N SER A 90 -2.51 -13.37 2.18
CA SER A 90 -2.34 -13.29 0.71
C SER A 90 -3.19 -14.32 -0.05
N LYS A 91 -3.51 -15.48 0.54
CA LYS A 91 -4.42 -16.46 -0.07
C LYS A 91 -5.86 -16.01 0.03
N GLU A 92 -6.25 -15.42 1.17
CA GLU A 92 -7.60 -14.90 1.39
C GLU A 92 -7.88 -13.66 0.52
N LEU A 93 -6.84 -12.93 0.15
CA LEU A 93 -6.89 -11.82 -0.78
C LEU A 93 -7.19 -12.21 -2.22
N TYR A 94 -6.99 -13.48 -2.62
CA TYR A 94 -7.17 -13.90 -4.01
C TYR A 94 -8.58 -13.58 -4.54
N ASP A 95 -9.62 -13.96 -3.80
CA ASP A 95 -11.01 -13.77 -4.22
C ASP A 95 -11.38 -12.27 -4.35
N PRO A 96 -11.09 -11.39 -3.37
CA PRO A 96 -11.23 -9.94 -3.50
C PRO A 96 -10.49 -9.36 -4.72
N LEU A 97 -9.24 -9.75 -4.96
CA LEU A 97 -8.43 -9.24 -6.07
C LEU A 97 -9.02 -9.66 -7.43
N VAL A 98 -9.47 -10.91 -7.55
CA VAL A 98 -10.15 -11.38 -8.77
C VAL A 98 -11.44 -10.60 -9.02
N LYS A 99 -12.22 -10.29 -7.98
CA LYS A 99 -13.44 -9.47 -8.11
C LYS A 99 -13.15 -8.08 -8.66
N CYS A 100 -12.02 -7.47 -8.28
CA CYS A 100 -11.60 -6.19 -8.86
C CYS A 100 -11.31 -6.30 -10.35
N LEU A 101 -10.74 -7.42 -10.81
CA LEU A 101 -10.36 -7.62 -12.22
C LEU A 101 -11.52 -8.08 -13.10
N THR A 102 -12.55 -8.69 -12.53
CA THR A 102 -13.75 -9.06 -13.28
C THR A 102 -14.63 -7.85 -13.53
N PRO A 103 -15.06 -7.59 -14.79
CA PRO A 103 -16.05 -6.56 -15.04
C PRO A 103 -17.32 -6.87 -14.26
N ALA A 104 -17.88 -5.88 -13.57
CA ALA A 104 -19.20 -6.00 -12.97
C ALA A 104 -20.20 -6.29 -14.09
N GLU A 105 -20.89 -7.43 -14.02
CA GLU A 105 -21.96 -7.81 -14.96
C GLU A 105 -23.14 -6.84 -14.93
#